data_AF-A0A812L6I6-F1
#
_entry.id   AF-A0A812L6I6-F1
#
_cell.length_a   1.000
_cell.length_b   1.000
_cell.length_c   1.000
_cell.angle_alpha   90.00
_cell.angle_beta   90.00
_cell.angle_gamma   90.00
#
_symmetry.space_group_name_H-M   'P 1'
#
loop_
_entity.id
_entity.type
_entity.pdbx_description
1 polymer ?
#
loop_
_entity_poly.entity_id
_entity_poly.type
_entity_poly.pdbx_seq_one_letter_code
_entity_poly.pdbx_strand_id
1 'polypeptide(L)'
;MADIEVEEKATLMHKLRQFLQSSYFDAIISCVLVANVLFLAVQLQMEGSRIGYDIDYYPAKNPNDSSWPSILEALQFVEHIFTIIFSLDVFVRIICLKCSFWKSAMNWIDFIVVTLTIGTLVLDTSSLPLDPIFLRLLRLGKLARAFRMIILSGKLESFGLLLKCVVASVTMLGYATGVLIFVQCVCGMIISTLVSRYLEDPAIDKEARRYVFQYWGTFTRTFLTMFEVLFANWAPACRSLTDYVSEWFTVVFVGYRQPSFATY
;
A
#
# COMPACT_ATOMS: atom_id res chain seq x y z
N MET A 1 -44.86 -3.92 32.39
CA MET A 1 -44.68 -4.45 31.03
C MET A 1 -43.54 -3.75 30.31
N ALA A 2 -43.47 -2.40 30.32
CA ALA A 2 -42.32 -1.65 29.79
C ALA A 2 -40.97 -1.96 30.48
N ASP A 3 -40.94 -2.12 31.81
CA ASP A 3 -39.68 -2.39 32.52
C ASP A 3 -39.09 -3.78 32.21
N ILE A 4 -39.95 -4.76 31.93
CA ILE A 4 -39.55 -6.14 31.58
C ILE A 4 -38.93 -6.17 30.17
N GLU A 5 -39.52 -5.45 29.21
CA GLU A 5 -38.93 -5.30 27.86
C GLU A 5 -37.58 -4.56 27.88
N VAL A 6 -37.42 -3.57 28.77
CA VAL A 6 -36.16 -2.83 28.91
C VAL A 6 -35.07 -3.71 29.49
N GLU A 7 -35.37 -4.53 30.49
CA GLU A 7 -34.43 -5.44 31.13
C GLU A 7 -34.03 -6.61 30.21
N GLU A 8 -34.97 -7.14 29.42
CA GLU A 8 -34.72 -8.16 28.41
C GLU A 8 -33.81 -7.62 27.29
N LYS A 9 -34.08 -6.41 26.79
CA LYS A 9 -33.22 -5.73 25.80
C LYS A 9 -31.82 -5.46 26.33
N ALA A 10 -31.68 -5.05 27.59
CA ALA A 10 -30.38 -4.82 28.22
C ALA A 10 -29.58 -6.12 28.34
N THR A 11 -30.24 -7.22 28.72
CA THR A 11 -29.64 -8.55 28.86
C THR A 11 -29.18 -9.12 27.51
N LEU A 12 -30.01 -8.97 26.46
CA LEU A 12 -29.67 -9.40 25.10
C LEU A 12 -28.46 -8.63 24.56
N MET A 13 -28.43 -7.31 24.77
CA MET A 13 -27.35 -6.43 24.31
C MET A 13 -26.03 -6.71 25.01
N HIS A 14 -26.06 -7.09 26.30
CA HIS A 14 -24.88 -7.53 27.03
C HIS A 14 -24.33 -8.86 26.48
N LYS A 15 -25.21 -9.84 26.24
CA LYS A 15 -24.82 -11.13 25.64
C LYS A 15 -24.25 -10.96 24.23
N LEU A 16 -24.87 -10.12 23.41
CA LEU A 16 -24.38 -9.78 22.06
C LEU A 16 -23.01 -9.12 22.12
N ARG A 17 -22.79 -8.16 23.03
CA ARG A 17 -21.49 -7.51 23.21
C ARG A 17 -20.40 -8.51 23.62
N GLN A 18 -20.72 -9.42 24.53
CA GLN A 18 -19.79 -10.47 24.96
C GLN A 18 -19.47 -11.46 23.82
N PHE A 19 -20.46 -11.79 23.00
CA PHE A 19 -20.28 -12.64 21.82
C PHE A 19 -19.42 -11.95 20.74
N LEU A 20 -19.67 -10.68 20.43
CA LEU A 20 -18.90 -9.89 19.46
C LEU A 20 -17.45 -9.67 19.89
N GLN A 21 -17.19 -9.60 21.19
CA GLN A 21 -15.83 -9.49 21.75
C GLN A 21 -15.15 -10.85 21.95
N SER A 22 -15.82 -11.96 21.60
CA SER A 22 -15.25 -13.28 21.71
C SER A 22 -14.17 -13.49 20.65
N SER A 23 -13.02 -14.02 21.08
CA SER A 23 -11.92 -14.39 20.17
C SER A 23 -12.35 -15.40 19.10
N TYR A 24 -13.38 -16.21 19.36
CA TYR A 24 -13.94 -17.14 18.37
C TYR A 24 -14.66 -16.41 17.23
N PHE A 25 -15.45 -15.39 17.55
CA PHE A 25 -16.17 -14.60 16.54
C PHE A 25 -15.20 -13.82 15.66
N ASP A 26 -14.22 -13.16 16.28
CA ASP A 26 -13.15 -12.47 15.56
C ASP A 26 -12.36 -13.44 14.65
N ALA A 27 -12.05 -14.66 15.11
CA ALA A 27 -11.39 -15.67 14.28
C ALA A 27 -12.23 -16.08 13.05
N ILE A 28 -13.55 -16.24 13.21
CA ILE A 28 -14.45 -16.58 12.09
C ILE A 28 -14.47 -15.45 11.06
N ILE A 29 -14.68 -14.20 11.50
CA ILE A 29 -14.67 -13.03 10.61
C ILE A 29 -13.32 -12.89 9.90
N SER A 30 -12.21 -13.21 10.58
CA SER A 30 -10.89 -13.29 9.97
C SER A 30 -10.79 -14.31 8.84
N CYS A 31 -11.23 -15.55 9.09
CA CYS A 31 -11.18 -16.60 8.07
C CYS A 31 -12.01 -16.22 6.83
N VAL A 32 -13.20 -15.64 7.05
CA VAL A 32 -14.07 -15.12 5.98
C VAL A 32 -13.35 -14.01 5.19
N LEU A 33 -12.62 -13.13 5.89
CA LEU A 33 -11.87 -12.06 5.25
C LEU A 33 -10.67 -12.56 4.44
N VAL A 34 -9.91 -13.51 4.97
CA VAL A 34 -8.81 -14.15 4.25
C VAL A 34 -9.35 -14.85 2.99
N ALA A 35 -10.47 -15.56 3.10
CA ALA A 35 -11.13 -16.17 1.94
C ALA A 35 -11.51 -15.12 0.89
N ASN A 36 -12.16 -14.01 1.30
CA ASN A 36 -12.49 -12.91 0.40
C ASN A 36 -11.25 -12.33 -0.32
N VAL A 37 -10.13 -12.19 0.39
CA VAL A 37 -8.86 -11.71 -0.20
C VAL A 37 -8.35 -12.69 -1.26
N LEU A 38 -8.45 -13.99 -1.02
CA LEU A 38 -8.07 -15.01 -2.01
C LEU A 38 -8.95 -14.93 -3.27
N PHE A 39 -10.26 -14.76 -3.11
CA PHE A 39 -11.17 -14.56 -4.24
C PHE A 39 -10.85 -13.29 -5.02
N LEU A 40 -10.53 -12.19 -4.32
CA LEU A 40 -10.11 -10.94 -4.95
C LEU A 40 -8.79 -11.10 -5.73
N ALA A 41 -7.84 -11.88 -5.22
CA ALA A 41 -6.59 -12.18 -5.92
C ALA A 41 -6.84 -12.99 -7.21
N VAL A 42 -7.75 -13.98 -7.17
CA VAL A 42 -8.15 -14.73 -8.36
C VAL A 42 -8.83 -13.82 -9.37
N GLN A 43 -9.75 -12.95 -8.94
CA GLN A 43 -10.39 -11.97 -9.82
C GLN A 43 -9.37 -11.04 -10.46
N LEU A 44 -8.40 -10.52 -9.69
CA LEU A 44 -7.32 -9.67 -10.19
C LEU A 44 -6.48 -10.39 -11.25
N GLN A 45 -6.14 -11.67 -11.03
CA GLN A 45 -5.41 -12.49 -12.00
C GLN A 45 -6.20 -12.65 -13.31
N MET A 46 -7.50 -12.91 -13.23
CA MET A 46 -8.35 -13.10 -14.41
C MET A 46 -8.57 -11.81 -15.18
N GLU A 47 -8.87 -10.69 -14.50
CA GLU A 47 -8.98 -9.37 -15.12
C GLU A 47 -7.65 -8.95 -15.78
N GLY A 48 -6.53 -9.18 -15.09
CA GLY A 48 -5.20 -8.90 -15.65
C GLY A 48 -4.89 -9.75 -16.89
N SER A 49 -5.31 -11.01 -16.90
CA SER A 49 -5.15 -11.89 -18.07
C SER A 49 -5.98 -11.41 -19.26
N ARG A 50 -7.20 -10.92 -19.02
CA ARG A 50 -8.06 -10.30 -20.06
C ARG A 50 -7.42 -9.05 -20.64
N ILE A 51 -6.97 -8.13 -19.79
CA ILE A 51 -6.29 -6.90 -20.22
C ILE A 51 -5.01 -7.25 -21.02
N GLY A 52 -4.25 -8.25 -20.56
CA GLY A 52 -3.06 -8.73 -21.26
C GLY A 52 -3.34 -9.32 -22.65
N TYR A 53 -4.50 -9.94 -22.84
CA TYR A 53 -4.96 -10.36 -24.17
C TYR A 53 -5.36 -9.15 -25.03
N ASP A 54 -6.11 -8.19 -24.46
CA ASP A 54 -6.60 -7.01 -25.18
C ASP A 54 -5.47 -6.11 -25.72
N ILE A 55 -4.29 -6.14 -25.08
CA ILE A 55 -3.08 -5.42 -25.52
C ILE A 55 -2.11 -6.28 -26.35
N ASP A 56 -2.54 -7.45 -26.81
CA ASP A 56 -1.75 -8.41 -27.61
C ASP A 56 -0.46 -8.91 -26.93
N TYR A 57 -0.45 -8.93 -25.59
CA TYR A 57 0.67 -9.47 -24.80
C TYR A 57 0.58 -10.99 -24.64
N TYR A 58 -0.63 -11.55 -24.52
CA TYR A 58 -0.89 -13.00 -24.46
C TYR A 58 -1.75 -13.49 -25.64
N PRO A 59 -1.19 -13.63 -26.86
CA PRO A 59 -1.97 -13.90 -28.08
C PRO A 59 -2.59 -15.31 -28.14
N ALA A 60 -2.25 -16.22 -27.21
CA ALA A 60 -2.47 -17.65 -27.38
C ALA A 60 -3.91 -18.14 -27.11
N LYS A 61 -4.78 -17.36 -26.44
CA LYS A 61 -6.17 -17.79 -26.17
C LYS A 61 -7.08 -16.61 -25.86
N ASN A 62 -8.16 -16.45 -26.64
CA ASN A 62 -9.21 -15.47 -26.36
C ASN A 62 -9.93 -15.83 -25.04
N PRO A 63 -9.80 -15.01 -23.98
CA PRO A 63 -10.48 -15.26 -22.71
C PRO A 63 -12.01 -15.25 -22.90
N ASN A 64 -12.52 -14.48 -23.87
CA ASN A 64 -13.95 -14.31 -24.08
C ASN A 64 -14.62 -15.51 -24.77
N ASP A 65 -13.86 -16.40 -25.44
CA ASP A 65 -14.40 -17.63 -26.07
C ASP A 65 -14.51 -18.83 -25.12
N SER A 66 -14.08 -18.67 -23.87
CA SER A 66 -14.02 -19.74 -22.87
C SER A 66 -14.99 -19.46 -21.71
N SER A 67 -15.14 -20.38 -20.75
CA SER A 67 -16.01 -20.22 -19.56
C SER A 67 -15.60 -19.08 -18.60
N TRP A 68 -14.64 -18.24 -18.99
CA TRP A 68 -14.03 -17.20 -18.17
C TRP A 68 -14.97 -16.02 -17.85
N PRO A 69 -15.80 -15.50 -18.78
CA PRO A 69 -16.75 -14.44 -18.44
C PRO A 69 -17.72 -14.87 -17.35
N SER A 70 -18.25 -16.10 -17.43
CA SER A 70 -19.15 -16.65 -16.41
C SER A 70 -18.46 -16.84 -15.05
N ILE A 71 -17.18 -17.24 -15.05
CA ILE A 71 -16.39 -17.33 -13.80
C ILE A 71 -16.19 -15.92 -13.22
N LEU A 72 -15.93 -14.91 -14.04
CA LEU A 72 -15.76 -13.54 -13.58
C LEU A 72 -17.05 -12.99 -12.95
N GLU A 73 -18.20 -13.23 -13.58
CA GLU A 73 -19.51 -12.88 -13.02
C GLU A 73 -19.78 -13.59 -11.69
N ALA A 74 -19.44 -14.88 -11.58
CA ALA A 74 -19.56 -15.62 -10.33
C ALA A 74 -18.63 -15.05 -9.23
N LEU A 75 -17.39 -14.68 -9.57
CA LEU A 75 -16.46 -14.05 -8.64
C LEU A 75 -16.96 -12.67 -8.17
N GLN A 76 -17.52 -11.87 -9.07
CA GLN A 76 -18.16 -10.60 -8.72
C GLN A 76 -19.35 -10.82 -7.79
N PHE A 77 -20.18 -11.83 -8.03
CA PHE A 77 -21.29 -12.17 -7.14
C PHE A 77 -20.80 -12.58 -5.74
N VAL A 78 -19.75 -13.39 -5.67
CA VAL A 78 -19.08 -13.76 -4.40
C VAL A 78 -18.55 -12.53 -3.67
N GLU A 79 -17.95 -11.57 -4.37
CA GLU A 79 -17.50 -10.30 -3.80
C GLU A 79 -18.65 -9.49 -3.17
N HIS A 80 -19.83 -9.48 -3.80
CA HIS A 80 -21.01 -8.81 -3.27
C HIS A 80 -21.48 -9.47 -1.97
N ILE A 81 -21.51 -10.80 -1.93
CA ILE A 81 -21.85 -11.55 -0.70
C ILE A 81 -20.90 -11.18 0.44
N PHE A 82 -19.59 -11.21 0.20
CA PHE A 82 -18.62 -10.84 1.22
C PHE A 82 -18.78 -9.39 1.68
N THR A 83 -19.06 -8.48 0.76
CA THR A 83 -19.31 -7.07 1.09
C THR A 83 -20.53 -6.93 2.02
N ILE A 84 -21.63 -7.64 1.76
CA ILE A 84 -22.81 -7.64 2.64
C ILE A 84 -22.45 -8.18 4.03
N ILE A 85 -21.73 -9.29 4.11
CA ILE A 85 -21.30 -9.89 5.38
C ILE A 85 -20.46 -8.89 6.21
N PHE A 86 -19.50 -8.22 5.59
CA PHE A 86 -18.65 -7.23 6.30
C PHE A 86 -19.41 -5.96 6.68
N SER A 87 -20.34 -5.51 5.84
CA SER A 87 -21.22 -4.39 6.17
C SER A 87 -22.06 -4.69 7.40
N LEU A 88 -22.63 -5.89 7.47
CA LEU A 88 -23.39 -6.35 8.64
C LEU A 88 -22.53 -6.44 9.89
N ASP A 89 -21.32 -7.00 9.81
CA ASP A 89 -20.37 -7.05 10.94
C ASP A 89 -20.06 -5.65 11.49
N VAL A 90 -19.76 -4.68 10.62
CA VAL A 90 -19.50 -3.30 11.04
C VAL A 90 -20.75 -2.65 11.65
N PHE A 91 -21.92 -2.85 11.06
CA PHE A 91 -23.18 -2.29 11.56
C PHE A 91 -23.53 -2.83 12.96
N VAL A 92 -23.40 -4.14 13.15
CA VAL A 92 -23.60 -4.79 14.46
C VAL A 92 -22.58 -4.26 15.49
N ARG A 93 -21.31 -4.10 15.11
CA ARG A 93 -20.28 -3.51 15.98
C ARG A 93 -20.63 -2.07 16.40
N ILE A 94 -21.18 -1.24 15.49
CA ILE A 94 -21.62 0.12 15.81
C ILE A 94 -22.73 0.11 16.87
N ILE A 95 -23.75 -0.74 16.69
CA ILE A 95 -24.88 -0.85 17.62
C ILE A 95 -24.43 -1.30 19.01
N CYS A 96 -23.56 -2.31 19.08
CA CYS A 96 -23.13 -2.90 20.35
C CYS A 96 -22.08 -2.07 21.09
N LEU A 97 -21.14 -1.43 20.39
CA LEU A 97 -20.05 -0.66 21.00
C LEU A 97 -20.40 0.82 21.21
N LYS A 98 -21.41 1.36 20.51
CA LYS A 98 -21.90 2.74 20.64
C LYS A 98 -20.73 3.75 20.60
N CYS A 99 -20.61 4.61 21.61
CA CYS A 99 -19.54 5.61 21.71
C CYS A 99 -18.12 5.02 21.79
N SER A 100 -17.97 3.76 22.20
CA SER A 100 -16.67 3.08 22.24
C SER A 100 -16.16 2.73 20.84
N PHE A 101 -17.05 2.62 19.84
CA PHE A 101 -16.67 2.31 18.47
C PHE A 101 -15.77 3.42 17.90
N TRP A 102 -16.20 4.67 18.08
CA TRP A 102 -15.59 5.87 17.50
C TRP A 102 -14.26 6.28 18.16
N LYS A 103 -13.88 5.69 19.29
CA LYS A 103 -12.60 5.93 19.95
C LYS A 103 -11.44 5.14 19.33
N SER A 104 -11.72 4.10 18.55
CA SER A 104 -10.69 3.25 17.95
C SER A 104 -10.43 3.64 16.50
N ALA A 105 -9.18 4.02 16.17
CA ALA A 105 -8.78 4.36 14.81
C ALA A 105 -9.02 3.22 13.80
N MET A 106 -8.88 1.97 14.24
CA MET A 106 -9.10 0.80 13.38
C MET A 106 -10.57 0.62 13.01
N ASN A 107 -11.49 0.95 13.93
CA ASN A 107 -12.92 0.89 13.65
C ASN A 107 -13.34 2.01 12.67
N TRP A 108 -12.66 3.16 12.70
CA TRP A 108 -12.84 4.21 11.70
C TRP A 108 -12.45 3.76 10.29
N ILE A 109 -11.31 3.06 10.15
CA ILE A 109 -10.89 2.49 8.87
C ILE A 109 -11.95 1.50 8.35
N ASP A 110 -12.44 0.60 9.22
CA ASP A 110 -13.47 -0.37 8.85
C ASP A 110 -14.76 0.31 8.38
N PHE A 111 -15.18 1.37 9.09
CA PHE A 111 -16.37 2.15 8.72
C PHE A 111 -16.20 2.88 7.39
N ILE A 112 -15.04 3.51 7.15
CA ILE A 112 -14.74 4.23 5.89
C ILE A 112 -14.75 3.24 4.72
N VAL A 113 -14.06 2.10 4.87
CA VAL A 113 -13.97 1.07 3.83
C VAL A 113 -15.37 0.54 3.48
N VAL A 114 -16.18 0.20 4.49
CA VAL A 114 -17.55 -0.28 4.26
C VAL A 114 -18.43 0.79 3.60
N THR A 115 -18.41 2.01 4.11
CA THR A 115 -19.26 3.10 3.60
C THR A 115 -18.95 3.42 2.14
N LEU A 116 -17.66 3.53 1.80
CA LEU A 116 -17.24 3.78 0.43
C LEU A 116 -17.55 2.57 -0.48
N THR A 117 -17.37 1.32 -0.01
CA THR A 117 -17.71 0.12 -0.81
C THR A 117 -19.22 0.04 -1.09
N ILE A 118 -20.07 0.32 -0.10
CA ILE A 118 -21.53 0.42 -0.32
C ILE A 118 -21.84 1.58 -1.28
N GLY A 119 -21.17 2.72 -1.11
CA GLY A 119 -21.30 3.86 -2.02
C GLY A 119 -21.07 3.46 -3.47
N THR A 120 -20.05 2.66 -3.76
CA THR A 120 -19.79 2.17 -5.13
C THR A 120 -20.81 1.17 -5.66
N LEU A 121 -21.56 0.50 -4.79
CA LEU A 121 -22.59 -0.46 -5.18
C LEU A 121 -23.93 0.23 -5.48
N VAL A 122 -24.26 1.27 -4.70
CA VAL A 122 -25.55 1.95 -4.75
C VAL A 122 -25.52 3.14 -5.71
N LEU A 123 -24.41 3.86 -5.78
CA LEU A 123 -24.23 4.98 -6.70
C LEU A 123 -23.60 4.46 -7.98
N ASP A 124 -24.29 4.70 -9.09
CA ASP A 124 -23.77 4.40 -10.41
C ASP A 124 -22.41 5.10 -10.56
N THR A 125 -21.39 4.35 -11.00
CA THR A 125 -19.98 4.76 -10.96
C THR A 125 -19.68 6.07 -11.71
N SER A 126 -20.63 6.53 -12.54
CA SER A 126 -20.62 7.79 -13.27
C SER A 126 -20.92 9.03 -12.43
N SER A 127 -21.50 8.87 -11.24
CA SER A 127 -21.89 9.98 -10.34
C SER A 127 -20.87 10.28 -9.24
N LEU A 128 -19.89 9.41 -9.03
CA LEU A 128 -18.84 9.59 -8.03
C LEU A 128 -17.57 10.17 -8.70
N PRO A 129 -16.99 11.26 -8.19
CA PRO A 129 -15.73 11.82 -8.69
C PRO A 129 -14.50 11.00 -8.25
N LEU A 130 -14.66 9.68 -8.06
CA LEU A 130 -13.61 8.80 -7.57
C LEU A 130 -13.07 7.94 -8.71
N ASP A 131 -11.75 7.90 -8.85
CA ASP A 131 -11.09 7.02 -9.82
C ASP A 131 -11.45 5.55 -9.51
N PRO A 132 -11.90 4.76 -10.50
CA PRO A 132 -12.07 3.31 -10.37
C PRO A 132 -10.89 2.59 -9.73
N ILE A 133 -9.66 3.12 -9.87
CA ILE A 133 -8.45 2.59 -9.24
C ILE A 133 -8.49 2.77 -7.72
N PHE A 134 -8.89 3.94 -7.21
CA PHE A 134 -9.02 4.18 -5.77
C PHE A 134 -10.06 3.25 -5.13
N LEU A 135 -11.15 2.99 -5.84
CA LEU A 135 -12.20 2.05 -5.39
C LEU A 135 -11.66 0.62 -5.31
N ARG A 136 -10.80 0.22 -6.26
CA ARG A 136 -10.11 -1.07 -6.24
C ARG A 136 -9.13 -1.17 -5.06
N LEU A 137 -8.35 -0.11 -4.80
CA LEU A 137 -7.42 -0.06 -3.67
C LEU A 137 -8.15 -0.13 -2.32
N LEU A 138 -9.33 0.47 -2.21
CA LEU A 138 -10.12 0.42 -0.99
C LEU A 138 -10.57 -1.01 -0.64
N ARG A 139 -10.86 -1.85 -1.65
CA ARG A 139 -11.17 -3.28 -1.45
C ARG A 139 -9.97 -4.02 -0.82
N LEU A 140 -8.74 -3.62 -1.15
CA LEU A 140 -7.52 -4.10 -0.51
C LEU A 140 -7.37 -3.57 0.92
N GLY A 141 -8.08 -2.51 1.31
CA GLY A 141 -8.17 -2.06 2.70
C GLY A 141 -8.69 -3.14 3.67
N LYS A 142 -9.42 -4.15 3.16
CA LYS A 142 -9.78 -5.35 3.92
C LYS A 142 -8.53 -6.09 4.44
N LEU A 143 -7.39 -6.03 3.75
CA LEU A 143 -6.12 -6.60 4.21
C LEU A 143 -5.67 -5.99 5.54
N ALA A 144 -5.88 -4.69 5.75
CA ALA A 144 -5.52 -4.04 7.02
C ALA A 144 -6.26 -4.69 8.22
N ARG A 145 -7.49 -5.18 7.99
CA ARG A 145 -8.26 -5.94 9.00
C ARG A 145 -7.67 -7.32 9.24
N ALA A 146 -7.24 -8.02 8.19
CA ALA A 146 -6.52 -9.30 8.32
C ALA A 146 -5.26 -9.12 9.17
N PHE A 147 -4.46 -8.10 8.85
CA PHE A 147 -3.25 -7.74 9.59
C PHE A 147 -3.55 -7.40 11.04
N ARG A 148 -4.59 -6.59 11.32
CA ARG A 148 -5.03 -6.29 12.69
C ARG A 148 -5.31 -7.57 13.48
N MET A 149 -6.02 -8.52 12.89
CA MET A 149 -6.36 -9.77 13.60
C MET A 149 -5.12 -10.62 13.88
N ILE A 150 -4.14 -10.67 12.98
CA ILE A 150 -2.86 -11.34 13.23
C ILE A 150 -2.16 -10.73 14.45
N ILE A 151 -2.21 -9.40 14.59
CA ILE A 151 -1.60 -8.68 15.72
C ILE A 151 -2.37 -8.89 17.04
N LEU A 152 -3.70 -8.92 16.97
CA LEU A 152 -4.58 -9.09 18.14
C LEU A 152 -4.78 -10.55 18.56
N SER A 153 -4.44 -11.48 17.68
CA SER A 153 -4.45 -12.91 17.97
C SER A 153 -3.32 -13.19 18.94
N GLY A 154 -3.62 -13.28 20.24
CA GLY A 154 -2.64 -13.67 21.28
C GLY A 154 -1.95 -15.02 21.03
N LYS A 155 -2.38 -15.78 20.02
CA LYS A 155 -1.73 -16.97 19.48
C LYS A 155 -0.34 -16.71 18.88
N LEU A 156 -0.01 -15.47 18.52
CA LEU A 156 1.30 -15.07 18.00
C LEU A 156 1.96 -14.01 18.89
N GLU A 157 2.00 -14.26 20.19
CA GLU A 157 2.60 -13.34 21.17
C GLU A 157 4.02 -12.89 20.78
N SER A 158 4.84 -13.81 20.24
CA SER A 158 6.18 -13.50 19.73
C SER A 158 6.17 -12.51 18.55
N PHE A 159 5.18 -12.60 17.66
CA PHE A 159 5.02 -11.67 16.53
C PHE A 159 4.54 -10.30 17.03
N GLY A 160 3.60 -10.28 17.98
CA GLY A 160 3.14 -9.04 18.61
C GLY A 160 4.26 -8.31 19.34
N LEU A 161 5.17 -9.04 20.00
CA LEU A 161 6.37 -8.46 20.61
C LEU A 161 7.30 -7.86 19.56
N LEU A 162 7.59 -8.60 18.48
CA LEU A 162 8.42 -8.10 17.38
C LEU A 162 7.82 -6.83 16.77
N LEU A 163 6.50 -6.79 16.54
CA LEU A 163 5.84 -5.60 16.01
C LEU A 163 5.92 -4.41 16.99
N LYS A 164 5.77 -4.64 18.30
CA LYS A 164 5.96 -3.59 19.31
C LYS A 164 7.39 -3.04 19.29
N CYS A 165 8.39 -3.90 19.14
CA CYS A 165 9.78 -3.48 18.97
C CYS A 165 9.95 -2.63 17.70
N VAL A 166 9.39 -3.07 16.56
CA VAL A 166 9.41 -2.29 15.31
C VAL A 166 8.76 -0.92 15.51
N VAL A 167 7.56 -0.86 16.09
CA VAL A 167 6.83 0.39 16.36
C VAL A 167 7.65 1.32 17.28
N ALA A 168 8.28 0.77 18.32
CA ALA A 168 9.15 1.55 19.21
C ALA A 168 10.37 2.13 18.47
N SER A 169 10.91 1.42 17.48
CA SER A 169 12.04 1.88 16.67
C SER A 169 11.66 2.88 15.57
N VAL A 170 10.38 3.02 15.19
CA VAL A 170 9.94 3.92 14.11
C VAL A 170 10.38 5.36 14.36
N THR A 171 10.30 5.86 15.59
CA THR A 171 10.68 7.24 15.89
C THR A 171 12.17 7.50 15.66
N MET A 172 13.03 6.58 16.12
CA MET A 172 14.48 6.68 15.92
C MET A 172 14.84 6.52 14.44
N LEU A 173 14.20 5.57 13.75
CA LEU A 173 14.36 5.39 12.31
C LEU A 173 13.91 6.63 11.53
N GLY A 174 12.86 7.31 11.99
CA GLY A 174 12.38 8.57 11.43
C GLY A 174 13.43 9.67 11.48
N TYR A 175 14.09 9.85 12.64
CA TYR A 175 15.20 10.81 12.76
C TYR A 175 16.38 10.45 11.85
N ALA A 176 16.80 9.18 11.85
CA ALA A 176 17.88 8.72 10.99
C ALA A 176 17.57 8.91 9.49
N THR A 177 16.35 8.56 9.08
CA THR A 177 15.85 8.75 7.72
C THR A 177 15.80 10.23 7.35
N GLY A 178 15.37 11.11 8.26
CA GLY A 178 15.35 12.55 8.04
C GLY A 178 16.75 13.13 7.78
N VAL A 179 17.74 12.73 8.58
CA VAL A 179 19.14 13.11 8.35
C VAL A 179 19.67 12.58 7.02
N LEU A 180 19.37 11.32 6.68
CA LEU A 180 19.77 10.72 5.40
C LEU A 180 19.15 11.45 4.20
N ILE A 181 17.86 11.77 4.25
CA ILE A 181 17.18 12.54 3.21
C ILE A 181 17.82 13.92 3.07
N PHE A 182 18.13 14.59 4.18
CA PHE A 182 18.80 15.89 4.15
C PHE A 182 20.16 15.82 3.45
N VAL A 183 21.00 14.83 3.81
CA VAL A 183 22.31 14.61 3.18
C VAL A 183 22.14 14.30 1.68
N GLN A 184 21.17 13.45 1.30
CA GLN A 184 20.86 13.16 -0.11
C GLN A 184 20.48 14.40 -0.90
N CYS A 185 19.65 15.27 -0.34
CA CYS A 185 19.27 16.54 -0.97
C CYS A 185 20.49 17.44 -1.19
N VAL A 186 21.35 17.59 -0.18
CA VAL A 186 22.55 18.45 -0.28
C VAL A 186 23.52 17.89 -1.33
N CYS A 187 23.87 16.61 -1.25
CA CYS A 187 24.76 15.96 -2.23
C CYS A 187 24.18 16.04 -3.66
N GLY A 188 22.87 15.79 -3.81
CA GLY A 188 22.19 15.91 -5.09
C GLY A 188 22.25 17.32 -5.67
N MET A 189 21.97 18.35 -4.87
CA MET A 189 22.09 19.75 -5.33
C MET A 189 23.51 20.12 -5.73
N ILE A 190 24.53 19.64 -5.00
CA ILE A 190 25.93 19.85 -5.36
C ILE A 190 26.22 19.24 -6.74
N ILE A 191 25.88 17.98 -6.97
CA ILE A 191 26.13 17.32 -8.26
C ILE A 191 25.38 18.00 -9.39
N SER A 192 24.09 18.33 -9.19
CA SER A 192 23.28 19.02 -10.21
C SER A 192 23.88 20.38 -10.58
N THR A 193 24.41 21.11 -9.59
CA THR A 193 25.11 22.39 -9.82
C THR A 193 26.42 22.19 -10.58
N LEU A 194 27.22 21.18 -10.24
CA LEU A 194 28.48 20.88 -10.91
C LEU A 194 28.29 20.49 -12.38
N VAL A 195 27.18 19.81 -12.67
CA VAL A 195 26.85 19.29 -14.01
C VAL A 195 26.11 20.33 -14.88
N SER A 196 25.56 21.40 -14.28
CA SER A 196 24.81 22.45 -15.02
C SER A 196 25.59 23.01 -16.21
N ARG A 197 26.89 23.29 -16.01
CA ARG A 197 27.76 23.81 -17.10
C ARG A 197 27.88 22.84 -18.28
N TYR A 198 27.97 21.54 -18.01
CA TYR A 198 28.02 20.52 -19.04
C TYR A 198 26.69 20.43 -19.82
N LEU A 199 25.56 20.58 -19.12
CA LEU A 199 24.23 20.53 -19.73
C LEU A 199 23.91 21.77 -20.59
N GLU A 200 24.45 22.93 -20.21
CA GLU A 200 24.24 24.19 -20.91
C GLU A 200 25.14 24.36 -22.14
N ASP A 201 26.27 23.65 -22.22
CA ASP A 201 27.23 23.78 -23.32
C ASP A 201 26.63 23.29 -24.66
N PRO A 202 26.40 24.18 -25.65
CA PRO A 202 25.85 23.81 -26.94
C PRO A 202 26.85 23.03 -27.82
N ALA A 203 28.15 23.08 -27.53
CA ALA A 203 29.17 22.36 -28.29
C ALA A 203 29.16 20.84 -27.99
N ILE A 204 28.58 20.44 -26.86
CA ILE A 204 28.47 19.04 -26.46
C ILE A 204 27.26 18.40 -27.15
N ASP A 205 27.46 17.15 -27.59
CA ASP A 205 26.42 16.37 -28.23
C ASP A 205 25.12 16.35 -27.42
N LYS A 206 24.00 16.45 -28.14
CA LYS A 206 22.67 16.58 -27.53
C LYS A 206 22.22 15.26 -26.89
N GLU A 207 22.65 14.12 -27.42
CA GLU A 207 22.30 12.80 -26.88
C GLU A 207 23.05 12.56 -25.57
N ALA A 208 24.34 12.89 -25.51
CA ALA A 208 25.13 12.86 -24.28
C ALA A 208 24.53 13.74 -23.17
N ARG A 209 24.17 15.00 -23.49
CA ARG A 209 23.49 15.89 -22.53
C ARG A 209 22.14 15.34 -22.08
N ARG A 210 21.37 14.72 -22.98
CA ARG A 210 20.08 14.10 -22.64
C ARG A 210 20.25 12.93 -21.68
N TYR A 211 21.28 12.11 -21.87
CA TYR A 211 21.59 10.99 -20.98
C TYR A 211 21.89 11.48 -19.56
N VAL A 212 22.82 12.45 -19.43
CA VAL A 212 23.15 13.06 -18.13
C VAL A 212 21.94 13.77 -17.50
N PHE A 213 21.12 14.45 -18.30
CA PHE A 213 19.92 15.16 -17.83
C PHE A 213 18.87 14.22 -17.22
N GLN A 214 18.72 12.99 -17.72
CA GLN A 214 17.74 12.03 -17.19
C GLN A 214 17.96 11.76 -15.69
N TYR A 215 19.22 11.76 -15.25
CA TYR A 215 19.65 11.55 -13.88
C TYR A 215 19.79 12.87 -13.10
N TRP A 216 20.48 13.88 -13.65
CA TRP A 216 20.97 15.04 -12.88
C TRP A 216 20.34 16.39 -13.26
N GLY A 217 19.42 16.39 -14.24
CA GLY A 217 18.94 17.62 -14.88
C GLY A 217 17.95 18.46 -14.07
N THR A 218 17.28 17.88 -13.08
CA THR A 218 16.32 18.60 -12.21
C THR A 218 16.41 18.06 -10.80
N PHE A 219 16.03 18.86 -9.80
CA PHE A 219 16.07 18.45 -8.39
C PHE A 219 15.38 17.10 -8.14
N THR A 220 14.16 16.88 -8.65
CA THR A 220 13.42 15.63 -8.42
C THR A 220 14.10 14.42 -9.04
N ARG A 221 14.67 14.57 -10.24
CA ARG A 221 15.44 13.50 -10.91
C ARG A 221 16.72 13.18 -10.16
N THR A 222 17.42 14.22 -9.73
CA THR A 222 18.64 14.08 -8.95
C THR A 222 18.37 13.46 -7.59
N PHE A 223 17.27 13.84 -6.93
CA PHE A 223 16.85 13.25 -5.66
C PHE A 223 16.52 11.75 -5.81
N LEU A 224 15.76 11.39 -6.86
CA LEU A 224 15.52 9.98 -7.19
C LEU A 224 16.82 9.23 -7.48
N THR A 225 17.74 9.84 -8.23
CA THR A 225 19.04 9.25 -8.56
C THR A 225 19.88 9.03 -7.29
N MET A 226 19.92 9.99 -6.37
CA MET A 226 20.60 9.84 -5.07
C MET A 226 19.98 8.73 -4.22
N PHE A 227 18.65 8.54 -4.31
CA PHE A 227 17.96 7.43 -3.67
C PHE A 227 18.32 6.07 -4.32
N GLU A 228 18.37 5.98 -5.65
CA GLU A 228 18.82 4.77 -6.37
C GLU A 228 20.27 4.40 -6.04
N VAL A 229 21.14 5.41 -5.91
CA VAL A 229 22.53 5.24 -5.49
C VAL A 229 22.63 4.64 -4.08
N LEU A 230 21.74 5.04 -3.16
CA LEU A 230 21.68 4.48 -1.80
C LEU A 230 21.33 2.98 -1.80
N PHE A 231 20.37 2.55 -2.64
CA PHE A 231 19.87 1.16 -2.67
C PHE A 231 20.64 0.22 -3.62
N ALA A 232 21.91 0.53 -3.89
CA ALA A 232 22.83 -0.26 -4.71
C ALA A 232 22.59 -0.28 -6.24
N ASN A 233 21.71 0.56 -6.79
CA ASN A 233 21.58 0.78 -8.24
C ASN A 233 22.40 2.00 -8.71
N TRP A 234 23.65 2.10 -8.24
CA TRP A 234 24.50 3.29 -8.42
C TRP A 234 25.32 3.29 -9.71
N ALA A 235 25.53 2.13 -10.35
CA ALA A 235 26.44 2.02 -11.49
C ALA A 235 26.00 2.87 -12.69
N PRO A 236 24.72 2.88 -13.13
CA PRO A 236 24.28 3.76 -14.22
C PRO A 236 24.45 5.24 -13.88
N ALA A 237 24.10 5.64 -12.65
CA ALA A 237 24.23 7.01 -12.19
C ALA A 237 25.70 7.46 -12.14
N CYS A 238 26.61 6.60 -11.67
CA CYS A 238 28.06 6.87 -11.67
C CYS A 238 28.60 6.99 -13.10
N ARG A 239 28.29 6.01 -13.96
CA ARG A 239 28.72 5.99 -15.36
C ARG A 239 28.22 7.19 -16.16
N SER A 240 27.00 7.66 -15.86
CA SER A 240 26.48 8.89 -16.48
C SER A 240 27.36 10.11 -16.23
N LEU A 241 28.10 10.18 -15.12
CA LEU A 241 29.01 11.28 -14.83
C LEU A 241 30.46 10.98 -15.21
N THR A 242 30.95 9.76 -14.95
CA THR A 242 32.35 9.42 -15.23
C THR A 242 32.65 9.34 -16.71
N ASP A 243 31.72 8.78 -17.49
CA ASP A 243 31.97 8.50 -18.91
C ASP A 243 31.68 9.74 -19.77
N TYR A 244 30.79 10.63 -19.33
CA TYR A 244 30.34 11.79 -20.11
C TYR A 244 30.88 13.14 -19.62
N VAL A 245 31.06 13.32 -18.30
CA VAL A 245 31.41 14.63 -17.72
C VAL A 245 32.87 14.65 -17.27
N SER A 246 33.25 13.79 -16.33
CA SER A 246 34.62 13.68 -15.84
C SER A 246 34.82 12.45 -14.95
N GLU A 247 35.94 11.76 -15.10
CA GLU A 247 36.35 10.65 -14.22
C GLU A 247 36.47 11.06 -12.74
N TRP A 248 36.68 12.35 -12.46
CA TRP A 248 36.74 12.89 -11.08
C TRP A 248 35.48 12.62 -10.26
N PHE A 249 34.31 12.48 -10.91
CA PHE A 249 33.07 12.12 -10.21
C PHE A 249 33.13 10.74 -9.55
N THR A 250 34.04 9.86 -9.97
CA THR A 250 34.30 8.56 -9.31
C THR A 250 34.57 8.74 -7.80
N VAL A 251 35.33 9.77 -7.43
CA VAL A 251 35.68 10.06 -6.04
C VAL A 251 34.43 10.39 -5.21
N VAL A 252 33.46 11.09 -5.80
CA VAL A 252 32.20 11.44 -5.13
C VAL A 252 31.38 10.20 -4.81
N PHE A 253 31.24 9.26 -5.75
CA PHE A 253 30.48 8.03 -5.52
C PHE A 253 31.19 7.06 -4.59
N VAL A 254 32.52 6.94 -4.70
CA VAL A 254 33.32 6.13 -3.77
C VAL A 254 33.22 6.70 -2.35
N GLY A 255 33.42 8.01 -2.18
CA GLY A 255 33.32 8.68 -0.88
C GLY A 255 31.93 8.59 -0.28
N TYR A 256 30.87 8.78 -1.07
CA TYR A 256 29.49 8.65 -0.61
C TYR A 256 29.14 7.22 -0.14
N ARG A 257 29.71 6.19 -0.78
CA ARG A 257 29.44 4.78 -0.46
C ARG A 257 30.35 4.22 0.63
N GLN A 258 31.43 4.90 1.00
CA GLN A 258 32.39 4.41 1.98
C GLN A 258 32.07 4.78 3.45
N PRO A 259 30.86 4.54 4.01
CA PRO A 259 30.71 4.44 5.46
C PRO A 259 30.91 3.04 6.07
N SER A 260 30.97 1.95 5.28
CA SER A 260 30.86 0.59 5.85
C SER A 260 32.17 -0.15 6.19
N PHE A 261 33.34 0.50 6.12
CA PHE A 261 34.61 -0.15 6.51
C PHE A 261 35.26 0.42 7.78
N ALA A 262 34.63 1.38 8.46
CA ALA A 262 35.23 2.09 9.59
C ALA A 262 34.69 1.68 10.99
N THR A 263 33.94 0.59 11.10
CA THR A 263 33.46 0.06 12.39
C THR A 263 33.76 -1.43 12.51
N TYR A 264 35.02 -1.73 12.83
CA TYR A 264 35.43 -2.93 13.56
C TYR A 264 36.08 -2.47 14.87
#